data_AF-A0A7J7QT86-F1
#
_entry.id   AF-A0A7J7QT86-F1
#
_cell.length_a   1.000
_cell.length_b   1.000
_cell.length_c   1.000
_cell.angle_alpha   90.00
_cell.angle_beta   90.00
_cell.angle_gamma   90.00
#
_symmetry.space_group_name_H-M   'P 1'
#
loop_
_entity.id
_entity.type
_entity.pdbx_description
1 polymer ?
#
loop_
_entity_poly.entity_id
_entity_poly.type
_entity_poly.pdbx_seq_one_letter_code
_entity_poly.pdbx_strand_id
1 'polypeptide(L)'
;MAARRVPALVTATFGGRPPAARAARPLWVSAGLRQPLGAPLCSAPEGGERGDGGPRPQDGPAAAGTLEPAALTAAERRIADLHGAACAAQQLTYVDPATGYLVLTRLAHKQRGRCCGSACRHCPYGQANVQDPAKRKRFNSCFYV
;
A
#
# COMPACT_ATOMS: atom_id res chain seq x y z
N MET A 1 -2.87 1.05 -72.12
CA MET A 1 -3.07 1.97 -70.97
C MET A 1 -4.57 2.07 -70.71
N ALA A 2 -5.11 1.32 -69.75
CA ALA A 2 -6.53 1.31 -69.45
C ALA A 2 -6.73 1.83 -68.02
N ALA A 3 -7.27 3.04 -67.92
CA ALA A 3 -7.66 3.68 -66.67
C ALA A 3 -8.93 3.03 -66.13
N ARG A 4 -8.92 2.63 -64.86
CA ARG A 4 -10.15 2.29 -64.12
C ARG A 4 -10.13 2.99 -62.77
N ARG A 5 -11.05 3.93 -62.65
CA ARG A 5 -11.34 4.75 -61.46
C ARG A 5 -11.90 3.85 -60.35
N VAL A 6 -11.47 4.07 -59.12
CA VAL A 6 -12.08 3.48 -57.91
C VAL A 6 -12.82 4.59 -57.16
N PRO A 7 -14.07 4.38 -56.74
CA PRO A 7 -14.88 5.40 -56.08
C PRO A 7 -14.48 5.63 -54.61
N ALA A 8 -14.86 6.82 -54.14
CA ALA A 8 -14.50 7.43 -52.88
C ALA A 8 -15.34 6.93 -51.68
N LEU A 9 -14.68 6.94 -50.52
CA LEU A 9 -15.10 7.39 -49.18
C LEU A 9 -16.54 7.10 -48.70
N VAL A 10 -16.63 6.32 -47.62
CA VAL A 10 -17.71 6.40 -46.63
C VAL A 10 -17.12 6.84 -45.30
N THR A 11 -17.49 8.04 -44.87
CA THR A 11 -17.22 8.61 -43.54
C THR A 11 -18.24 8.05 -42.54
N ALA A 12 -17.78 7.32 -41.53
CA ALA A 12 -18.63 6.89 -40.42
C ALA A 12 -18.76 8.02 -39.37
N THR A 13 -19.98 8.48 -39.15
CA THR A 13 -20.36 9.45 -38.12
C THR A 13 -20.54 8.75 -36.76
N PHE A 14 -19.56 8.84 -35.87
CA PHE A 14 -19.74 8.45 -34.46
C PHE A 14 -20.37 9.60 -33.67
N GLY A 15 -21.70 9.73 -33.78
CA GLY A 15 -22.51 10.57 -32.91
C GLY A 15 -23.11 9.74 -31.78
N GLY A 16 -22.65 9.95 -30.54
CA GLY A 16 -23.22 9.27 -29.37
C GLY A 16 -22.52 9.65 -28.07
N ARG A 17 -22.86 10.82 -27.53
CA ARG A 17 -22.36 11.34 -26.25
C ARG A 17 -23.20 10.72 -25.11
N PRO A 18 -22.64 9.99 -24.14
CA PRO A 18 -23.41 9.48 -23.01
C PRO A 18 -23.80 10.62 -22.04
N PRO A 19 -24.97 10.54 -21.38
CA PRO A 19 -25.44 11.56 -20.45
C PRO A 19 -24.62 11.59 -19.15
N ALA A 20 -24.38 12.81 -18.66
CA ALA A 20 -23.73 13.09 -17.39
C ALA A 20 -24.62 12.66 -16.21
N ALA A 21 -24.18 11.67 -15.44
CA ALA A 21 -24.77 11.37 -14.14
C ALA A 21 -24.40 12.47 -13.14
N ARG A 22 -25.42 13.15 -12.60
CA ARG A 22 -25.29 14.23 -11.63
C ARG A 22 -24.96 13.66 -10.24
N ALA A 23 -24.09 14.36 -9.54
CA ALA A 23 -23.58 14.06 -8.20
C ALA A 23 -24.70 13.91 -7.15
N ALA A 24 -24.57 12.88 -6.31
CA ALA A 24 -25.26 12.80 -5.02
C ALA A 24 -24.41 13.52 -3.97
N ARG A 25 -24.99 14.56 -3.35
CA ARG A 25 -24.40 15.28 -2.22
C ARG A 25 -24.71 14.52 -0.93
N PRO A 26 -23.77 14.38 0.02
CA PRO A 26 -24.08 13.84 1.34
C PRO A 26 -24.90 14.87 2.13
N LEU A 27 -26.12 14.49 2.51
CA LEU A 27 -26.98 15.18 3.45
C LEU A 27 -26.77 14.54 4.83
N TRP A 28 -25.91 15.14 5.64
CA TRP A 28 -26.20 15.29 7.07
C TRP A 28 -25.30 16.35 7.68
N VAL A 29 -25.95 17.20 8.47
CA VAL A 29 -25.41 18.34 9.20
C VAL A 29 -25.87 18.16 10.65
N SER A 30 -24.92 18.41 11.55
CA SER A 30 -25.04 18.87 12.96
C SER A 30 -25.63 17.98 14.04
N ALA A 31 -24.77 17.66 15.02
CA ALA A 31 -24.89 17.99 16.45
C ALA A 31 -23.60 17.44 17.11
N GLY A 32 -22.95 18.02 18.10
CA GLY A 32 -23.27 19.05 19.07
C GLY A 32 -22.24 18.85 20.18
N LEU A 33 -21.67 19.96 20.63
CA LEU A 33 -20.74 20.10 21.75
C LEU A 33 -21.16 19.27 22.98
N ARG A 34 -20.20 18.66 23.71
CA ARG A 34 -19.96 18.89 25.15
C ARG A 34 -18.88 17.98 25.77
N GLN A 35 -17.88 18.66 26.31
CA GLN A 35 -16.93 18.20 27.32
C GLN A 35 -17.66 17.81 28.63
N PRO A 36 -17.02 16.99 29.47
CA PRO A 36 -16.91 17.37 30.87
C PRO A 36 -15.45 17.45 31.34
N LEU A 37 -15.15 18.58 32.01
CA LEU A 37 -14.03 18.77 32.91
C LEU A 37 -14.14 17.85 34.14
N GLY A 38 -13.00 17.43 34.70
CA GLY A 38 -12.90 16.90 36.06
C GLY A 38 -11.57 16.22 36.37
N ALA A 39 -10.56 17.00 36.78
CA ALA A 39 -9.27 16.53 37.33
C ALA A 39 -9.43 15.99 38.78
N PRO A 40 -8.43 15.28 39.36
CA PRO A 40 -7.35 16.01 40.02
C PRO A 40 -5.93 15.40 39.90
N LEU A 41 -4.95 16.26 40.20
CA LEU A 41 -3.54 15.98 40.39
C LEU A 41 -3.28 15.16 41.67
N CYS A 42 -2.24 14.31 41.66
CA CYS A 42 -1.54 13.87 42.87
C CYS A 42 -0.02 13.90 42.64
N SER A 43 0.68 14.44 43.64
CA SER A 43 2.03 14.99 43.60
C SER A 43 3.16 13.97 43.75
N ALA A 44 4.36 14.40 43.34
CA ALA A 44 5.66 13.77 43.59
C ALA A 44 6.09 13.82 45.08
N PRO A 45 7.07 12.99 45.45
CA PRO A 45 8.22 13.52 46.20
C PRO A 45 9.58 13.14 45.59
N GLU A 46 10.56 13.92 46.03
CA GLU A 46 11.92 14.08 45.53
C GLU A 46 12.91 12.99 45.98
N GLY A 47 14.01 12.84 45.24
CA GLY A 47 15.21 12.13 45.66
C GLY A 47 16.34 12.26 44.62
N GLY A 48 17.43 12.96 44.99
CA GLY A 48 18.68 13.13 44.20
C GLY A 48 19.46 11.81 44.02
N GLU A 49 20.60 11.72 43.33
CA GLU A 49 21.71 12.64 43.10
C GLU A 49 22.57 12.16 41.89
N ARG A 50 23.59 12.96 41.58
CA ARG A 50 24.52 12.97 40.43
C ARG A 50 25.45 11.75 40.27
N GLY A 51 25.95 11.59 39.04
CA GLY A 51 27.24 10.94 38.66
C GLY A 51 27.21 10.49 37.19
N ASP A 52 27.55 11.36 36.23
CA ASP A 52 28.87 11.54 35.56
C ASP A 52 29.53 10.27 34.99
N GLY A 53 29.81 10.29 33.68
CA GLY A 53 30.64 9.29 33.00
C GLY A 53 30.14 8.89 31.61
N GLY A 54 30.41 9.72 30.60
CA GLY A 54 30.32 9.29 29.19
C GLY A 54 31.37 8.22 28.86
N PRO A 55 31.23 7.51 27.72
CA PRO A 55 32.02 7.94 26.56
C PRO A 55 31.27 7.89 25.21
N ARG A 56 31.87 8.61 24.25
CA ARG A 56 31.46 8.78 22.85
C ARG A 56 31.58 7.48 22.01
N PRO A 57 30.97 7.47 20.81
CA PRO A 57 30.73 6.27 20.01
C PRO A 57 31.92 5.94 19.11
N GLN A 58 32.29 4.66 19.04
CA GLN A 58 32.89 4.03 17.87
C GLN A 58 32.65 2.53 18.03
N ASP A 59 31.81 1.91 17.20
CA ASP A 59 31.95 0.50 16.85
C ASP A 59 31.22 0.28 15.51
N GLY A 60 32.01 0.13 14.45
CA GLY A 60 31.52 -0.31 13.15
C GLY A 60 31.03 -1.76 13.22
N PRO A 61 30.19 -2.21 12.28
CA PRO A 61 29.74 -3.60 12.28
C PRO A 61 30.86 -4.51 11.78
N ALA A 62 31.66 -5.05 12.70
CA ALA A 62 32.53 -6.18 12.44
C ALA A 62 31.70 -7.47 12.59
N ALA A 63 31.66 -8.23 11.51
CA ALA A 63 30.88 -9.44 11.33
C ALA A 63 31.17 -10.51 12.40
N ALA A 64 30.11 -10.99 13.05
CA ALA A 64 30.06 -12.30 13.69
C ALA A 64 28.63 -12.84 13.54
N GLY A 65 28.52 -13.90 12.74
CA GLY A 65 27.25 -14.48 12.32
C GLY A 65 26.42 -14.98 13.48
N THR A 66 25.22 -14.43 13.59
CA THR A 66 24.13 -15.07 14.33
C THR A 66 23.27 -15.78 13.28
N LEU A 67 23.17 -17.11 13.38
CA LEU A 67 22.21 -17.89 12.62
C LEU A 67 20.80 -17.62 13.18
N GLU A 68 20.25 -16.47 12.82
CA GLU A 68 18.88 -16.09 13.20
C GLU A 68 17.89 -16.69 12.18
N PRO A 69 16.91 -17.50 12.61
CA PRO A 69 15.91 -18.04 11.71
C PRO A 69 15.03 -16.91 11.15
N ALA A 70 15.06 -16.72 9.84
CA ALA A 70 13.99 -16.21 8.97
C ALA A 70 13.12 -15.03 9.48
N ALA A 71 13.68 -14.12 10.28
CA ALA A 71 12.99 -12.90 10.66
C ALA A 71 12.98 -11.96 9.45
N LEU A 72 11.79 -11.43 9.10
CA LEU A 72 11.67 -10.39 8.06
C LEU A 72 12.66 -9.26 8.34
N THR A 73 13.15 -8.57 7.31
CA THR A 73 13.93 -7.34 7.48
C THR A 73 13.05 -6.20 8.01
N ALA A 74 13.66 -5.11 8.50
CA ALA A 74 12.91 -3.92 8.92
C ALA A 74 12.10 -3.30 7.77
N ALA A 75 12.67 -3.32 6.55
CA ALA A 75 11.97 -2.85 5.36
C ALA A 75 10.75 -3.73 5.02
N GLU A 76 10.91 -5.06 5.07
CA GLU A 76 9.80 -5.99 4.81
C GLU A 76 8.69 -5.88 5.86
N ARG A 77 9.04 -5.72 7.14
CA ARG A 77 8.05 -5.42 8.20
C ARG A 77 7.23 -4.18 7.85
N ARG A 78 7.89 -3.07 7.48
CA ARG A 78 7.21 -1.83 7.11
C ARG A 78 6.24 -2.01 5.93
N ILE A 79 6.60 -2.84 4.95
CA ILE A 79 5.72 -3.18 3.82
C ILE A 79 4.48 -3.93 4.31
N ALA A 80 4.66 -4.94 5.16
CA ALA A 80 3.57 -5.72 5.73
C ALA A 80 2.64 -4.85 6.60
N ASP A 81 3.21 -3.96 7.42
CA ASP A 81 2.46 -3.05 8.29
C ASP A 81 1.62 -2.06 7.49
N LEU A 82 2.20 -1.42 6.47
CA LEU A 82 1.46 -0.50 5.59
C LEU A 82 0.36 -1.21 4.82
N HIS A 83 0.63 -2.44 4.35
CA HIS A 83 -0.38 -3.26 3.71
C HIS A 83 -1.53 -3.60 4.69
N GLY A 84 -1.20 -4.00 5.92
CA GLY A 84 -2.15 -4.31 6.97
C GLY A 84 -3.02 -3.10 7.35
N ALA A 85 -2.39 -1.94 7.55
CA ALA A 85 -3.08 -0.68 7.81
C ALA A 85 -4.02 -0.28 6.67
N ALA A 86 -3.58 -0.38 5.42
CA ALA A 86 -4.43 -0.12 4.26
C ALA A 86 -5.62 -1.09 4.20
N CYS A 87 -5.42 -2.37 4.54
CA CYS A 87 -6.53 -3.33 4.61
C CYS A 87 -7.51 -3.00 5.74
N ALA A 88 -7.01 -2.66 6.93
CA ALA A 88 -7.84 -2.27 8.06
C ALA A 88 -8.67 -1.02 7.75
N ALA A 89 -8.12 -0.07 7.00
CA ALA A 89 -8.79 1.13 6.51
C ALA A 89 -9.66 0.90 5.26
N GLN A 90 -9.84 -0.35 4.80
CA GLN A 90 -10.54 -0.73 3.57
C GLN A 90 -10.02 -0.04 2.29
N GLN A 91 -8.76 0.37 2.29
CA GLN A 91 -8.11 0.94 1.11
C GLN A 91 -7.70 -0.16 0.12
N LEU A 92 -7.86 0.15 -1.16
CA LEU A 92 -7.58 -0.79 -2.25
C LEU A 92 -6.10 -0.78 -2.68
N THR A 93 -5.36 0.25 -2.29
CA THR A 93 -3.96 0.46 -2.64
C THR A 93 -3.17 0.99 -1.45
N TYR A 94 -1.85 0.81 -1.49
CA TYR A 94 -0.89 1.51 -0.64
C TYR A 94 0.38 1.80 -1.45
N VAL A 95 1.23 2.71 -0.96
CA VAL A 95 2.53 2.97 -1.57
C VAL A 95 3.57 2.06 -0.94
N ASP A 96 4.27 1.29 -1.76
CA ASP A 96 5.37 0.43 -1.32
C ASP A 96 6.59 1.30 -0.95
N PRO A 97 7.04 1.31 0.31
CA PRO A 97 8.14 2.16 0.74
C PRO A 97 9.49 1.78 0.12
N ALA A 98 9.64 0.56 -0.41
CA ALA A 98 10.88 0.11 -1.03
C ALA A 98 10.98 0.48 -2.52
N THR A 99 9.85 0.54 -3.24
CA THR A 99 9.84 0.78 -4.70
C THR A 99 9.18 2.10 -5.09
N GLY A 100 8.40 2.72 -4.20
CA GLY A 100 7.57 3.88 -4.50
C GLY A 100 6.31 3.57 -5.31
N TYR A 101 6.05 2.30 -5.66
CA TYR A 101 4.90 1.93 -6.48
C TYR A 101 3.59 1.90 -5.70
N LEU A 102 2.50 2.26 -6.39
CA LEU A 102 1.14 1.99 -5.91
C LEU A 102 0.83 0.50 -6.09
N VAL A 103 0.71 -0.21 -4.97
CA VAL A 103 0.47 -1.64 -4.93
C VAL A 103 -0.97 -1.91 -4.49
N LEU A 104 -1.67 -2.78 -5.23
CA LEU A 104 -3.00 -3.26 -4.87
C LEU A 104 -2.94 -4.12 -3.60
N THR A 105 -3.85 -3.86 -2.67
CA THR A 105 -4.00 -4.67 -1.46
C THR A 105 -4.60 -6.03 -1.76
N ARG A 106 -4.47 -6.98 -0.83
CA ARG A 106 -5.18 -8.27 -0.85
C ARG A 106 -6.69 -8.06 -0.96
N LEU A 107 -7.25 -7.03 -0.33
CA LEU A 107 -8.67 -6.68 -0.43
C LEU A 107 -9.07 -6.32 -1.86
N ALA A 108 -8.29 -5.47 -2.54
CA ALA A 108 -8.54 -5.14 -3.95
C ALA A 108 -8.55 -6.38 -4.85
N HIS A 109 -7.66 -7.34 -4.60
CA HIS A 109 -7.65 -8.59 -5.36
C HIS A 109 -8.88 -9.45 -5.06
N LYS A 110 -9.28 -9.55 -3.78
CA LYS A 110 -10.51 -10.27 -3.38
C LYS A 110 -11.75 -9.65 -4.03
N GLN A 111 -11.87 -8.32 -4.02
CA GLN A 111 -12.97 -7.61 -4.70
C GLN A 111 -12.97 -7.86 -6.22
N ARG A 112 -11.79 -7.90 -6.84
CA ARG A 112 -11.63 -8.21 -8.26
C ARG A 112 -11.94 -9.67 -8.61
N GLY A 113 -11.75 -10.58 -7.65
CA GLY A 113 -11.97 -12.02 -7.82
C GLY A 113 -10.88 -12.77 -8.61
N ARG A 114 -9.81 -12.09 -9.06
CA ARG A 114 -8.72 -12.74 -9.82
C ARG A 114 -7.37 -12.05 -9.70
N CYS A 115 -6.29 -12.75 -10.06
CA CYS A 115 -4.95 -12.18 -10.17
C CYS A 115 -4.90 -11.10 -11.27
N CYS A 116 -4.30 -9.94 -10.97
CA CYS A 116 -4.17 -8.83 -11.92
C CYS A 116 -3.10 -9.07 -13.00
N GLY A 117 -2.14 -9.97 -12.77
CA GLY A 117 -1.03 -10.25 -13.69
C GLY A 117 0.20 -9.35 -13.54
N SER A 118 0.22 -8.45 -12.55
CA SER A 118 1.30 -7.46 -12.36
C SER A 118 2.31 -7.82 -11.26
N ALA A 119 2.43 -9.10 -10.89
CA ALA A 119 3.33 -9.58 -9.83
C ALA A 119 3.24 -8.78 -8.50
N CYS A 120 2.00 -8.49 -8.07
CA CYS A 120 1.73 -7.76 -6.83
C CYS A 120 2.23 -8.53 -5.59
N ARG A 121 2.74 -7.79 -4.60
CA ARG A 121 3.32 -8.33 -3.36
C ARG A 121 2.32 -9.16 -2.54
N HIS A 122 1.05 -8.77 -2.51
CA HIS A 122 0.02 -9.40 -1.64
C HIS A 122 -1.10 -10.09 -2.43
N CYS A 123 -0.77 -10.68 -3.58
CA CYS A 123 -1.74 -11.41 -4.41
C CYS A 123 -2.22 -12.68 -3.68
N PRO A 124 -3.52 -12.83 -3.36
CA PRO A 124 -4.05 -14.05 -2.73
C PRO A 124 -4.16 -15.24 -3.69
N TYR A 125 -3.91 -15.02 -4.99
CA TYR A 125 -4.09 -16.02 -6.05
C TYR A 125 -2.76 -16.53 -6.63
N GLY A 126 -1.69 -16.56 -5.83
CA GLY A 126 -0.48 -17.24 -6.26
C GLY A 126 0.28 -16.59 -7.43
N GLN A 127 0.01 -15.32 -7.74
CA GLN A 127 0.49 -14.68 -8.99
C GLN A 127 0.13 -15.45 -10.29
N ALA A 128 -0.97 -16.21 -10.28
CA ALA A 128 -1.33 -17.14 -11.37
C ALA A 128 -1.46 -16.50 -12.76
N ASN A 129 -1.85 -15.21 -12.84
CA ASN A 129 -2.04 -14.50 -14.11
C ASN A 129 -0.78 -13.71 -14.56
N VAL A 130 0.36 -13.89 -13.89
CA VAL A 130 1.62 -13.29 -14.34
C VAL A 130 2.14 -14.13 -15.51
N GLN A 131 2.05 -13.56 -16.72
CA GLN A 131 2.41 -14.24 -17.98
C GLN A 131 3.91 -14.50 -18.08
N ASP A 132 4.72 -13.52 -17.70
CA ASP A 132 6.17 -13.63 -17.75
C ASP A 132 6.69 -14.33 -16.47
N PRO A 133 7.23 -15.56 -16.57
CA PRO A 133 7.73 -16.28 -15.40
C PRO A 133 8.90 -15.57 -14.72
N ALA A 134 9.70 -14.77 -15.45
CA ALA A 134 10.81 -14.03 -14.88
C ALA A 134 10.36 -12.89 -13.95
N LYS A 135 9.11 -12.43 -14.08
CA LYS A 135 8.51 -11.42 -13.21
C LYS A 135 7.84 -12.01 -11.97
N ARG A 136 7.68 -13.34 -11.90
CA ARG A 136 7.09 -13.99 -10.73
C ARG A 136 8.06 -13.87 -9.57
N LYS A 137 7.54 -13.39 -8.46
CA LYS A 137 8.30 -13.15 -7.24
C LYS A 137 8.24 -14.39 -6.34
N ARG A 138 9.24 -14.56 -5.48
CA ARG A 138 9.26 -15.66 -4.53
C ARG A 138 8.44 -15.27 -3.30
N PHE A 139 7.65 -16.20 -2.77
CA PHE A 139 7.01 -15.98 -1.48
C PHE A 139 8.02 -16.19 -0.36
N ASN A 140 8.23 -15.17 0.50
CA ASN A 140 9.10 -15.33 1.66
C ASN A 140 8.35 -16.12 2.76
N SER A 141 7.39 -15.48 3.41
CA SER A 141 6.56 -15.98 4.49
C SER A 141 5.36 -15.06 4.74
N CYS A 142 5.50 -13.76 4.43
CA CYS A 142 4.44 -12.76 4.57
C CYS A 142 3.89 -12.30 3.20
N PHE A 143 4.77 -12.12 2.21
CA PHE A 143 4.40 -11.62 0.89
C PHE A 143 5.42 -12.01 -0.20
N TYR A 144 5.15 -11.62 -1.44
CA TYR A 144 6.02 -11.87 -2.58
C TYR A 144 7.14 -10.83 -2.72
N VAL A 145 8.40 -11.28 -2.71
CA VAL A 145 9.63 -10.50 -2.92
C VAL A 145 10.34 -10.88 -4.21
#